data_AF-A0A9W6N8T8-F1
#
_entry.id   AF-A0A9W6N8T8-F1
#
_cell.length_a   1.000
_cell.length_b   1.000
_cell.length_c   1.000
_cell.angle_alpha   90.00
_cell.angle_beta   90.00
_cell.angle_gamma   90.00
#
_symmetry.space_group_name_H-M   'P 1'
#
loop_
_entity.id
_entity.type
_entity.pdbx_description
1 polymer ?
#
loop_
_entity_poly.entity_id
_entity_poly.type
_entity_poly.pdbx_seq_one_letter_code
_entity_poly.pdbx_strand_id
1 'polypeptide(L)'
;MQPVAAQTADDTQLLRQLGFVAGQAVACDIEEPDVAAQVATAMADAVGLIDEASHRVMTEQALLAAAQPCAAPAGRLGEITSNWKAMRRRAGLD
;
A
#
# COMPACT_ATOMS: atom_id res chain seq x y z
N MET A 1 11.34 -28.20 9.91
CA MET A 1 10.52 -27.74 8.78
C MET A 1 9.27 -27.08 9.35
N GLN A 2 9.34 -25.77 9.62
CA GLN A 2 8.22 -24.93 10.05
C GLN A 2 7.81 -24.01 8.88
N PRO A 3 6.55 -23.56 8.82
CA PRO A 3 5.67 -23.93 7.72
C PRO A 3 5.49 -22.81 6.70
N VAL A 4 5.51 -23.20 5.42
CA VAL A 4 5.19 -22.34 4.26
C VAL A 4 3.86 -21.59 4.45
N ALA A 5 2.89 -22.20 5.14
CA ALA A 5 1.59 -21.59 5.43
C ALA A 5 1.63 -20.34 6.34
N ALA A 6 2.60 -20.24 7.26
CA ALA A 6 2.76 -19.05 8.10
C ALA A 6 3.31 -17.87 7.28
N GLN A 7 4.30 -18.14 6.43
CA GLN A 7 4.89 -17.15 5.52
C GLN A 7 3.82 -16.56 4.58
N THR A 8 2.99 -17.39 3.96
CA THR A 8 1.94 -16.93 3.03
C THR A 8 0.84 -16.09 3.71
N ALA A 9 0.51 -16.38 4.97
CA ALA A 9 -0.44 -15.59 5.74
C ALA A 9 0.13 -14.19 6.06
N ASP A 10 1.41 -14.14 6.44
CA ASP A 10 2.12 -12.89 6.73
C ASP A 10 2.27 -12.02 5.47
N ASP A 11 2.61 -12.62 4.33
CA ASP A 11 2.74 -11.93 3.04
C ASP A 11 1.41 -11.33 2.57
N THR A 12 0.31 -12.11 2.68
CA THR A 12 -1.03 -11.62 2.34
C THR A 12 -1.46 -10.46 3.24
N GLN A 13 -1.14 -10.54 4.53
CA GLN A 13 -1.43 -9.48 5.48
C GLN A 13 -0.62 -8.21 5.17
N LEU A 14 0.65 -8.36 4.80
CA LEU A 14 1.50 -7.24 4.38
C LEU A 14 0.96 -6.55 3.13
N LEU A 15 0.61 -7.31 2.10
CA LEU A 15 0.03 -6.77 0.86
C LEU A 15 -1.26 -6.00 1.11
N ARG A 16 -2.12 -6.51 2.00
CA ARG A 16 -3.35 -5.80 2.40
C ARG A 16 -3.04 -4.49 3.11
N GLN A 17 -2.03 -4.45 3.97
CA GLN A 17 -1.63 -3.21 4.65
C GLN A 17 -1.07 -2.18 3.66
N LEU A 18 -0.19 -2.61 2.75
CA LEU A 18 0.37 -1.74 1.72
C LEU A 18 -0.72 -1.18 0.79
N GLY A 19 -1.62 -2.06 0.33
CA GLY A 19 -2.78 -1.66 -0.48
C GLY A 19 -3.68 -0.67 0.27
N PHE A 20 -3.97 -0.93 1.55
CA PHE A 20 -4.77 -0.01 2.37
C PHE A 20 -4.13 1.38 2.48
N VAL A 21 -2.82 1.44 2.74
CA VAL A 21 -2.09 2.73 2.83
C VAL A 21 -2.13 3.48 1.50
N ALA A 22 -1.92 2.78 0.37
CA ALA A 22 -2.00 3.39 -0.96
C ALA A 22 -3.40 3.93 -1.26
N GLY A 23 -4.45 3.15 -0.98
CA GLY A 23 -5.83 3.62 -1.15
C GLY A 23 -6.19 4.79 -0.24
N GLN A 24 -5.69 4.81 1.01
CA GLN A 24 -5.90 5.93 1.92
C GLN A 24 -5.18 7.21 1.49
N ALA A 25 -4.03 7.11 0.81
CA ALA A 25 -3.39 8.27 0.22
C ALA A 25 -4.29 8.92 -0.84
N VAL A 26 -5.00 8.11 -1.64
CA VAL A 26 -6.00 8.60 -2.60
C VAL A 26 -7.22 9.17 -1.88
N ALA A 27 -7.80 8.44 -0.92
CA ALA A 27 -9.00 8.88 -0.18
C ALA A 27 -8.80 10.19 0.61
N CYS A 28 -7.57 10.48 1.01
CA CYS A 28 -7.19 11.68 1.74
C CYS A 28 -6.69 12.82 0.84
N ASP A 29 -6.86 12.71 -0.49
CA ASP A 29 -6.36 13.68 -1.49
C ASP A 29 -4.85 13.96 -1.37
N ILE A 30 -4.06 12.97 -0.93
CA ILE A 30 -2.61 13.05 -0.82
C ILE A 30 -1.94 12.73 -2.16
N GLU A 31 -2.53 11.83 -2.95
CA GLU A 31 -1.93 11.30 -4.17
C GLU A 31 -2.98 10.92 -5.23
N GLU A 32 -2.58 10.97 -6.51
CA GLU A 32 -3.41 10.45 -7.60
C GLU A 32 -3.46 8.90 -7.61
N PRO A 33 -4.59 8.29 -8.02
CA PRO A 33 -4.76 6.83 -8.03
C PRO A 33 -3.65 6.08 -8.76
N ASP A 34 -3.23 6.57 -9.92
CA ASP A 34 -2.22 5.91 -10.76
C ASP A 34 -0.85 5.89 -10.08
N VAL A 35 -0.46 6.99 -9.43
CA VAL A 35 0.80 7.08 -8.69
C VAL A 35 0.73 6.21 -7.44
N ALA A 36 -0.39 6.21 -6.72
CA ALA A 36 -0.59 5.35 -5.55
C ALA A 36 -0.49 3.87 -5.91
N ALA A 37 -1.04 3.45 -7.05
CA ALA A 37 -0.91 2.09 -7.56
C ALA A 37 0.55 1.74 -7.89
N GLN A 38 1.28 2.63 -8.57
CA GLN A 38 2.71 2.43 -8.88
C GLN A 38 3.57 2.28 -7.61
N VAL A 39 3.36 3.14 -6.61
CA VAL A 39 4.06 3.07 -5.31
C VAL A 39 3.77 1.74 -4.63
N ALA A 40 2.50 1.33 -4.60
CA ALA A 40 2.10 0.08 -3.97
C ALA A 40 2.80 -1.12 -4.62
N THR A 41 2.80 -1.20 -5.97
CA THR A 41 3.44 -2.31 -6.70
C THR A 41 4.93 -2.36 -6.46
N ALA A 42 5.62 -1.22 -6.54
CA ALA A 42 7.05 -1.15 -6.25
C ALA A 42 7.38 -1.56 -4.81
N MET A 43 6.49 -1.28 -3.84
CA MET A 43 6.67 -1.72 -2.46
C MET A 43 6.46 -3.23 -2.29
N ALA A 44 5.50 -3.84 -3.00
CA ALA A 44 5.32 -5.28 -3.03
C ALA A 44 6.54 -5.99 -3.65
N ASP A 45 7.07 -5.44 -4.75
CA ASP A 45 8.26 -5.97 -5.41
C ASP A 45 9.50 -5.85 -4.51
N ALA A 46 9.65 -4.75 -3.78
CA ALA A 46 10.76 -4.51 -2.85
C ALA A 46 10.81 -5.53 -1.70
N VAL A 47 9.69 -6.17 -1.36
CA VAL A 47 9.61 -7.23 -0.34
C VAL A 47 9.59 -8.64 -0.95
N GLY A 48 9.81 -8.77 -2.26
CA GLY A 48 9.90 -10.04 -2.96
C GLY A 48 8.56 -10.65 -3.39
N LEU A 49 7.46 -9.90 -3.28
CA LEU A 49 6.10 -10.33 -3.63
C LEU A 49 5.73 -9.86 -5.05
N ILE A 50 6.46 -10.39 -6.04
CA ILE A 50 6.44 -9.95 -7.44
C ILE A 50 5.40 -10.68 -8.31
N ASP A 51 4.65 -11.63 -7.75
CA ASP A 51 3.70 -12.42 -8.52
C ASP A 51 2.36 -11.68 -8.74
N GLU A 52 1.67 -12.05 -9.81
CA GLU A 52 0.41 -11.41 -10.22
C GLU A 52 -0.68 -11.51 -9.13
N ALA A 53 -0.71 -12.60 -8.34
CA ALA A 53 -1.70 -12.74 -7.28
C ALA A 53 -1.43 -11.76 -6.14
N SER A 54 -0.16 -11.54 -5.79
CA SER A 54 0.27 -10.53 -4.83
C SER A 54 -0.11 -9.12 -5.26
N HIS A 55 0.17 -8.76 -6.52
CA HIS A 55 -0.22 -7.47 -7.10
C HIS A 55 -1.74 -7.28 -7.10
N ARG A 56 -2.50 -8.33 -7.42
CA ARG A 56 -3.97 -8.28 -7.42
C ARG A 56 -4.55 -8.03 -6.03
N VAL A 57 -4.11 -8.79 -5.02
CA VAL A 57 -4.59 -8.61 -3.62
C VAL A 57 -4.37 -7.18 -3.15
N MET A 58 -3.19 -6.63 -3.43
CA MET A 58 -2.84 -5.27 -3.04
C MET A 58 -3.68 -4.24 -3.80
N THR A 59 -3.86 -4.40 -5.11
CA THR A 59 -4.67 -3.49 -5.95
C THR A 59 -6.12 -3.48 -5.52
N GLU A 60 -6.73 -4.65 -5.31
CA GLU A 60 -8.09 -4.78 -4.80
C GLU A 60 -8.25 -4.07 -3.45
N GLN A 61 -7.30 -4.27 -2.55
CA GLN A 61 -7.32 -3.62 -1.25
C GLN A 61 -7.15 -2.09 -1.34
N ALA A 62 -6.33 -1.60 -2.26
CA ALA A 62 -6.16 -0.17 -2.50
C ALA A 62 -7.44 0.48 -3.05
N LEU A 63 -8.11 -0.17 -4.01
CA LEU A 63 -9.38 0.29 -4.55
C LEU A 63 -10.47 0.34 -3.45
N LEU A 64 -10.55 -0.70 -2.62
CA LEU A 64 -11.46 -0.73 -1.48
C LEU A 64 -11.19 0.40 -0.49
N ALA A 65 -9.93 0.68 -0.19
CA ALA A 65 -9.54 1.74 0.74
C ALA A 65 -9.74 3.15 0.15
N ALA A 66 -9.51 3.35 -1.15
CA ALA A 66 -9.73 4.61 -1.85
C ALA A 66 -11.22 5.00 -1.93
N ALA A 67 -12.11 4.00 -1.94
CA ALA A 67 -13.56 4.20 -1.92
C ALA A 67 -14.12 4.55 -0.52
N GLN A 68 -13.31 4.43 0.53
CA GLN A 68 -13.71 4.78 1.91
C GLN A 68 -13.35 6.24 2.22
N PRO A 69 -14.03 6.89 3.18
CA PRO A 69 -13.61 8.19 3.68
C PRO A 69 -12.18 8.14 4.21
N CYS A 70 -11.46 9.25 4.08
CA CYS A 70 -10.13 9.41 4.67
C CYS A 70 -10.17 9.07 6.17
N ALA A 71 -9.42 8.04 6.57
CA ALA A 71 -9.34 7.56 7.95
C ALA A 71 -8.26 8.30 8.76
N ALA A 72 -7.64 9.35 8.21
CA ALA A 72 -6.63 10.15 8.89
C ALA A 72 -7.23 10.84 10.14
N PRO A 73 -6.65 10.64 11.34
CA PRO A 73 -7.04 11.39 12.51
C PRO A 73 -6.83 12.90 12.29
N ALA A 74 -7.74 13.71 12.83
CA ALA A 74 -7.64 15.17 12.75
C ALA A 74 -6.25 15.65 13.24
N GLY A 75 -5.60 16.49 12.45
CA GLY A 75 -4.27 17.04 12.76
C GLY A 75 -3.07 16.14 12.43
N ARG A 76 -3.28 14.89 11.96
CA ARG A 76 -2.19 13.98 11.57
C ARG A 76 -1.99 13.82 10.05
N LEU A 77 -2.75 14.55 9.24
CA LEU A 77 -2.63 14.47 7.78
C LEU A 77 -1.20 14.80 7.30
N GLY A 78 -0.56 15.83 7.87
CA GLY A 78 0.81 16.20 7.50
C GLY A 78 1.87 15.12 7.82
N GLU A 79 1.67 14.35 8.88
CA GLU A 79 2.53 13.20 9.21
C GLU A 79 2.33 12.08 8.18
N ILE A 80 1.07 11.79 7.82
CA ILE A 80 0.72 10.78 6.82
C ILE A 80 1.30 11.17 5.44
N THR A 81 1.19 12.42 5.02
CA THR A 81 1.80 12.92 3.78
C THR A 81 3.33 12.76 3.78
N SER A 82 3.99 13.05 4.92
CA SER A 82 5.43 12.89 5.05
C SER A 82 5.87 11.43 4.94
N ASN A 83 5.12 10.53 5.59
CA ASN A 83 5.34 9.09 5.51
C ASN A 83 5.09 8.56 4.10
N TRP A 84 4.04 9.04 3.42
CA TRP A 84 3.76 8.71 2.02
C TRP A 84 4.91 9.11 1.10
N LYS A 85 5.45 10.32 1.27
CA LYS A 85 6.63 10.76 0.50
C LYS A 85 7.85 9.85 0.73
N ALA A 86 8.05 9.36 1.95
CA ALA A 86 9.10 8.39 2.22
C ALA A 86 8.86 7.05 1.52
N MET A 87 7.60 6.60 1.41
CA MET A 87 7.24 5.41 0.64
C MET A 87 7.50 5.61 -0.86
N ARG A 88 7.11 6.74 -1.44
CA ARG A 88 7.43 7.08 -2.85
C ARG A 88 8.92 6.98 -3.16
N ARG A 89 9.77 7.50 -2.28
CA ARG A 89 11.24 7.38 -2.41
C ARG A 89 11.71 5.93 -2.39
N ARG A 90 11.16 5.10 -1.50
CA ARG A 90 11.50 3.67 -1.42
C ARG A 90 11.04 2.91 -2.66
N ALA A 91 9.93 3.33 -3.25
CA ALA A 91 9.42 2.84 -4.52
C ALA A 91 10.20 3.36 -5.75
N GLY A 92 11.14 4.30 -5.59
CA GLY A 92 11.91 4.88 -6.71
C GLY A 92 11.14 5.86 -7.58
N LEU A 93 10.09 6.49 -7.05
CA LEU A 93 9.17 7.40 -7.78
C LEU A 93 9.32 8.88 -7.36
N ASP A 94 10.48 9.27 -6.85
CA ASP A 94 10.86 10.63 -6.44
C ASP A 94 12.11 11.09 -7.21
#